data_AF-A0A0F9J6I7-F1
#
_entry.id   AF-A0A0F9J6I7-F1
#
_cell.length_a   1.000
_cell.length_b   1.000
_cell.length_c   1.000
_cell.angle_alpha   90.00
_cell.angle_beta   90.00
_cell.angle_gamma   90.00
#
_symmetry.space_group_name_H-M   'P 1'
#
loop_
_entity.id
_entity.type
_entity.pdbx_description
1 polymer ?
#
loop_
_entity_poly.entity_id
_entity_poly.type
_entity_poly.pdbx_seq_one_letter_code
_entity_poly.pdbx_strand_id
1 'polypeptide(L)'
;MSLKLIQIGNTLPLSFPVDPTSSFQPGQIAQLKVIGNEIVCGVSDGTAPYGIIDDINTSAFTAPSTDEVVVISAVGIGDGYGNYVSVIETMKDMRKPNIVRSSFTVDVEGLVLNEVNGLLIAPVGTTLNYDLDGDGINDSIRAVVSYVYRIANIPGDNTTIGSGRITIWFQRGIFETDQYDTKQRYVVNATLFCNAEGKLTTAQPTSSHPGIGMVTGPPSGINQTLEFLWF
;
A
#
# COMPACT_ATOMS: atom_id res chain seq x y z
N MET A 1 6.63 -2.68 -6.83
CA MET A 1 5.57 -3.10 -7.75
C MET A 1 6.13 -4.20 -8.58
N SER A 2 5.85 -5.44 -8.18
CA SER A 2 6.33 -6.61 -8.91
C SER A 2 5.35 -7.75 -8.75
N LEU A 3 4.89 -8.29 -9.88
CA LEU A 3 4.45 -9.66 -9.97
C LEU A 3 5.70 -10.53 -10.22
N LYS A 4 5.87 -11.59 -9.44
CA LYS A 4 6.86 -12.63 -9.72
C LYS A 4 6.16 -13.95 -9.95
N LEU A 5 6.63 -14.67 -10.95
CA LEU A 5 6.13 -15.97 -11.33
C LEU A 5 7.09 -17.00 -10.72
N ILE A 6 6.66 -17.65 -9.65
CA ILE A 6 7.50 -18.59 -8.90
C ILE A 6 7.46 -19.96 -9.56
N GLN A 7 6.25 -20.45 -9.79
CA GLN A 7 6.01 -21.70 -10.48
C GLN A 7 4.78 -21.58 -11.36
N ILE A 8 5.04 -21.37 -12.65
CA ILE A 8 4.05 -21.44 -13.71
C ILE A 8 4.29 -22.74 -14.49
N GLY A 9 3.22 -23.47 -14.81
CA GLY A 9 3.33 -24.67 -15.65
C GLY A 9 3.73 -24.32 -17.09
N ASN A 10 3.46 -25.22 -18.04
CA ASN A 10 3.72 -24.98 -19.47
C ASN A 10 2.65 -24.10 -20.13
N THR A 11 2.38 -22.93 -19.56
CA THR A 11 1.21 -22.12 -19.90
C THR A 11 1.62 -20.69 -20.18
N LEU A 12 1.07 -20.13 -21.25
CA LEU A 12 1.29 -18.74 -21.64
C LEU A 12 0.17 -17.84 -21.10
N PRO A 13 0.45 -16.57 -20.83
CA PRO A 13 -0.58 -15.63 -20.41
C PRO A 13 -1.51 -15.30 -21.58
N LEU A 14 -2.72 -14.83 -21.26
CA LEU A 14 -3.69 -14.35 -22.25
C LEU A 14 -3.66 -12.83 -22.33
N SER A 15 -4.09 -12.29 -23.46
CA SER A 15 -4.09 -10.85 -23.70
C SER A 15 -5.48 -10.36 -24.13
N PHE A 16 -5.97 -9.30 -23.49
CA PHE A 16 -7.28 -8.69 -23.74
C PHE A 16 -7.15 -7.20 -24.03
N PRO A 17 -8.09 -6.56 -24.76
CA PRO A 17 -8.16 -5.11 -24.86
C PRO A 17 -8.23 -4.45 -23.46
N VAL A 18 -7.50 -3.37 -23.26
CA VAL A 18 -7.47 -2.62 -22.00
C VAL A 18 -8.76 -1.82 -21.84
N ASP A 19 -9.35 -1.84 -20.64
CA ASP A 19 -10.35 -0.84 -20.25
C ASP A 19 -9.67 0.54 -20.17
N PRO A 20 -10.03 1.51 -21.04
CA PRO A 20 -9.35 2.80 -21.14
C PRO A 20 -9.49 3.66 -19.87
N THR A 21 -10.41 3.32 -18.98
CA THR A 21 -10.62 4.00 -17.70
C THR A 21 -9.86 3.36 -16.55
N SER A 22 -9.27 2.18 -16.75
CA SER A 22 -8.60 1.42 -15.70
C SER A 22 -7.13 1.81 -15.57
N SER A 23 -6.72 2.12 -14.34
CA SER A 23 -5.30 2.17 -13.95
C SER A 23 -4.95 0.93 -13.12
N PHE A 24 -3.82 0.30 -13.39
CA PHE A 24 -3.43 -0.95 -12.74
C PHE A 24 -1.93 -1.14 -12.59
N GLN A 25 -1.57 -1.97 -11.61
CA GLN A 25 -0.23 -2.42 -11.29
C GLN A 25 -0.11 -3.94 -11.49
N PRO A 26 1.10 -4.44 -11.81
CA PRO A 26 1.36 -5.86 -11.89
C PRO A 26 1.04 -6.55 -10.55
N GLY A 27 0.32 -7.66 -10.62
CA GLY A 27 -0.14 -8.46 -9.49
C GLY A 27 -1.53 -8.11 -8.97
N GLN A 28 -2.15 -7.02 -9.46
CA GLN A 28 -3.57 -6.79 -9.18
C GLN A 28 -4.43 -7.84 -9.88
N ILE A 29 -5.60 -8.08 -9.31
CA ILE A 29 -6.56 -9.05 -9.83
C ILE A 29 -7.41 -8.38 -10.91
N ALA A 30 -7.47 -9.04 -12.06
CA ALA A 30 -8.17 -8.60 -13.24
C ALA A 30 -9.62 -9.07 -13.26
N GLN A 31 -10.45 -8.34 -14.00
CA GLN A 31 -11.83 -8.71 -14.30
C GLN A 31 -12.15 -8.34 -15.74
N LEU A 32 -12.88 -9.23 -16.41
CA LEU A 32 -13.44 -8.95 -17.72
C LEU A 32 -14.69 -8.10 -17.57
N LYS A 33 -14.80 -7.05 -18.39
CA LYS A 33 -15.94 -6.14 -18.44
C LYS A 33 -16.38 -5.99 -19.89
N VAL A 34 -17.61 -5.53 -20.09
CA VAL A 34 -18.13 -5.20 -21.42
C VAL A 34 -18.29 -3.69 -21.50
N ILE A 35 -17.58 -3.08 -22.46
CA ILE A 35 -17.76 -1.65 -22.80
C ILE A 35 -18.27 -1.58 -24.24
N GLY A 36 -19.48 -1.06 -24.41
CA GLY A 36 -20.17 -1.12 -25.70
C GLY A 36 -20.47 -2.57 -26.08
N ASN A 37 -19.78 -3.07 -27.12
CA ASN A 37 -19.92 -4.45 -27.61
C ASN A 37 -18.59 -5.22 -27.60
N GLU A 38 -17.58 -4.73 -26.87
CA GLU A 38 -16.26 -5.36 -26.75
C GLU A 38 -16.02 -5.84 -25.32
N ILE A 39 -15.38 -7.01 -25.20
CA ILE A 39 -14.86 -7.52 -23.93
C ILE A 39 -13.51 -6.84 -23.70
N VAL A 40 -13.44 -6.06 -22.62
CA VAL A 40 -12.22 -5.39 -22.15
C VAL A 40 -11.82 -5.96 -20.80
N CYS A 41 -10.59 -5.67 -20.38
CA CYS A 41 -10.05 -6.13 -19.11
C CYS A 41 -9.44 -4.96 -18.32
N GLY A 42 -9.68 -4.96 -17.02
CA GLY A 42 -9.17 -3.96 -16.08
C GLY A 42 -9.13 -4.52 -14.65
N VAL A 43 -8.95 -3.64 -13.65
CA VAL A 43 -8.93 -4.05 -12.24
C VAL A 43 -10.29 -4.59 -11.80
N SER A 44 -10.26 -5.71 -11.07
CA SER A 44 -11.44 -6.33 -10.47
C SER A 44 -12.00 -5.48 -9.33
N ASP A 45 -13.32 -5.38 -9.28
CA ASP A 45 -14.06 -4.77 -8.17
C ASP A 45 -14.41 -5.80 -7.07
N GLY A 46 -13.77 -6.97 -7.11
CA GLY A 46 -14.02 -8.10 -6.22
C GLY A 46 -15.19 -8.99 -6.65
N THR A 47 -16.04 -8.60 -7.60
CA THR A 47 -17.27 -9.37 -7.90
C THR A 47 -17.05 -10.55 -8.84
N ALA A 48 -16.16 -10.40 -9.83
CA ALA A 48 -15.83 -11.45 -10.80
C ALA A 48 -14.33 -11.49 -11.13
N PRO A 49 -13.48 -11.91 -10.17
CA PRO A 49 -12.05 -12.12 -10.41
C PRO A 49 -11.79 -13.11 -11.56
N TYR A 50 -10.89 -12.77 -12.46
CA TYR A 50 -10.58 -13.58 -13.65
C TYR A 50 -9.13 -14.06 -13.71
N GLY A 51 -8.17 -13.23 -13.31
CA GLY A 51 -6.75 -13.57 -13.36
C GLY A 51 -5.87 -12.49 -12.75
N ILE A 52 -4.57 -12.62 -12.90
CA ILE A 52 -3.56 -11.71 -12.33
C ILE A 52 -2.97 -10.86 -13.45
N ILE A 53 -2.98 -9.54 -13.27
CA ILE A 53 -2.43 -8.58 -14.22
C ILE A 53 -0.90 -8.65 -14.20
N ASP A 54 -0.27 -8.78 -15.36
CA ASP A 54 1.20 -8.74 -15.51
C ASP A 54 1.70 -7.34 -15.91
N ASP A 55 0.85 -6.60 -16.61
CA ASP A 55 1.17 -5.29 -17.15
C ASP A 55 1.00 -4.15 -16.13
N ILE A 56 1.58 -3.01 -16.47
CA ILE A 56 1.39 -1.77 -15.73
C ILE A 56 0.70 -0.74 -16.62
N ASN A 57 -0.25 -0.02 -16.03
CA ASN A 57 -0.86 1.17 -16.62
C ASN A 57 -1.20 2.14 -15.50
N THR A 58 -0.24 2.98 -15.12
CA THR A 58 -0.47 3.97 -14.07
C THR A 58 -0.08 5.37 -14.48
N SER A 59 -0.81 6.33 -13.94
CA SER A 59 -0.54 7.76 -14.07
C SER A 59 0.31 8.31 -12.92
N ALA A 60 0.44 7.55 -11.82
CA ALA A 60 1.29 7.85 -10.66
C ALA A 60 1.60 6.58 -9.85
N PHE A 61 2.81 6.46 -9.36
CA PHE A 61 3.24 5.36 -8.49
C PHE A 61 3.01 5.68 -7.02
N THR A 62 2.66 4.67 -6.22
CA THR A 62 2.64 4.78 -4.75
C THR A 62 3.48 3.69 -4.11
N ALA A 63 4.12 3.99 -2.99
CA ALA A 63 4.87 3.02 -2.21
C ALA A 63 4.59 3.19 -0.71
N PRO A 64 4.52 2.09 0.07
CA PRO A 64 4.42 2.18 1.51
C PRO A 64 5.76 2.59 2.14
N SER A 65 5.68 3.32 3.25
CA SER A 65 6.74 3.56 4.23
C SER A 65 6.20 3.10 5.58
N THR A 66 6.77 2.03 6.13
CA THR A 66 6.35 1.45 7.41
C THR A 66 7.37 1.76 8.49
N ASP A 67 6.89 2.11 9.67
CA ASP A 67 7.66 2.34 10.90
C ASP A 67 8.81 3.37 10.73
N GLU A 68 8.54 4.46 10.03
CA GLU A 68 9.48 5.58 9.98
C GLU A 68 9.51 6.30 11.33
N VAL A 69 10.68 6.37 11.94
CA VAL A 69 10.90 7.14 13.17
C VAL A 69 11.21 8.59 12.82
N VAL A 70 10.33 9.50 13.24
CA VAL A 70 10.49 10.95 13.11
C VAL A 70 10.75 11.53 14.48
N VAL A 71 11.89 12.23 14.62
CA VAL A 71 12.22 12.97 15.84
C VAL A 71 12.11 14.46 15.56
N ILE A 72 11.20 15.11 16.27
CA ILE A 72 10.96 16.56 16.23
C ILE A 72 11.60 17.15 17.48
N SER A 73 12.69 17.89 17.30
CA SER A 73 13.29 18.67 18.38
C SER A 73 12.36 19.80 18.78
N ALA A 74 12.15 19.98 20.08
CA ALA A 74 11.28 21.01 20.62
C ALA A 74 11.94 21.74 21.78
N VAL A 75 11.31 22.83 22.23
CA VAL A 75 11.67 23.45 23.51
C VAL A 75 10.55 23.11 24.49
N GLY A 76 10.90 22.34 25.51
CA GLY A 76 9.98 21.91 26.54
C GLY A 76 9.86 22.88 27.69
N ILE A 77 8.63 23.21 28.09
CA ILE A 77 8.34 23.75 29.43
C ILE A 77 7.50 22.73 30.17
N GLY A 78 7.78 22.57 31.46
CA GLY A 78 6.97 21.74 32.34
C GLY A 78 5.54 22.29 32.45
N ASP A 79 4.55 21.42 32.26
CA ASP A 79 3.12 21.75 32.35
C ASP A 79 2.62 21.96 33.79
N GLY A 80 3.49 21.77 34.79
CA GLY A 80 3.16 21.81 36.21
C GLY A 80 2.56 20.51 36.76
N TYR A 81 2.35 19.51 35.91
CA TYR A 81 1.82 18.18 36.24
C TYR A 81 2.83 17.05 35.98
N GLY A 82 4.08 17.40 35.69
CA GLY A 82 5.19 16.46 35.50
C GLY A 82 5.46 16.06 34.06
N ASN A 83 4.77 16.66 33.08
CA ASN A 83 5.07 16.47 31.67
C ASN A 83 5.74 17.72 31.10
N TYR A 84 6.54 17.53 30.06
CA TYR A 84 7.06 18.65 29.27
C TYR A 84 6.21 18.79 28.02
N VAL A 85 5.87 20.02 27.67
CA VAL A 85 5.09 20.33 26.46
C VAL A 85 5.85 21.31 25.58
N SER A 86 5.66 21.19 24.27
CA SER A 86 6.22 22.14 23.31
C SER A 86 5.60 23.52 23.47
N VAL A 87 6.42 24.56 23.59
CA VAL A 87 5.94 25.95 23.75
C VAL A 87 5.75 26.69 22.43
N ILE A 88 6.32 26.14 21.36
CA ILE A 88 6.20 26.67 20.00
C ILE A 88 5.77 25.54 19.07
N GLU A 89 5.19 25.91 17.93
CA GLU A 89 4.99 24.96 16.85
C GLU A 89 6.36 24.55 16.30
N THR A 90 6.59 23.24 16.23
CA THR A 90 7.80 22.68 15.63
C THR A 90 7.43 21.72 14.52
N MET A 91 8.31 21.57 13.54
CA MET A 91 8.06 20.75 12.37
C MET A 91 9.30 19.99 11.94
N LYS A 92 9.08 18.82 11.35
CA LYS A 92 10.13 17.99 10.79
C LYS A 92 9.69 17.42 9.46
N ASP A 93 10.61 17.45 8.49
CA ASP A 93 10.45 16.73 7.23
C ASP A 93 10.47 15.22 7.48
N MET A 94 9.47 14.53 6.93
CA MET A 94 9.52 13.09 6.75
C MET A 94 10.39 12.74 5.54
N ARG A 95 10.84 11.49 5.49
CA ARG A 95 11.71 10.98 4.44
C ARG A 95 11.10 11.10 3.04
N LYS A 96 9.77 11.06 2.92
CA LYS A 96 9.05 11.07 1.63
C LYS A 96 7.86 12.04 1.64
N PRO A 97 7.80 12.99 0.68
CA PRO A 97 6.66 13.89 0.51
C PRO A 97 5.51 13.23 -0.27
N ASN A 98 4.42 13.96 -0.52
CA ASN A 98 3.22 13.52 -1.26
C ASN A 98 2.51 12.31 -0.64
N ILE A 99 2.21 12.39 0.64
CA ILE A 99 1.60 11.31 1.41
C ILE A 99 0.11 11.18 1.11
N VAL A 100 -0.38 9.95 1.01
CA VAL A 100 -1.82 9.66 0.91
C VAL A 100 -2.40 9.78 2.31
N ARG A 101 -3.08 10.90 2.59
CA ARG A 101 -3.62 11.24 3.92
C ARG A 101 -4.44 10.12 4.57
N SER A 102 -5.25 9.39 3.80
CA SER A 102 -6.08 8.28 4.31
C SER A 102 -5.29 7.05 4.76
N SER A 103 -4.00 6.97 4.43
CA SER A 103 -3.10 5.87 4.82
C SER A 103 -2.20 6.21 6.01
N PHE A 104 -2.15 7.49 6.41
CA PHE A 104 -1.22 7.96 7.44
C PHE A 104 -1.68 7.50 8.83
N THR A 105 -0.74 6.93 9.57
CA THR A 105 -0.90 6.51 10.96
C THR A 105 0.30 7.01 11.76
N VAL A 106 0.06 7.39 13.02
CA VAL A 106 1.06 7.90 13.95
C VAL A 106 0.73 7.43 15.36
N ASP A 107 1.75 7.12 16.15
CA ASP A 107 1.64 6.65 17.53
C ASP A 107 1.49 7.79 18.57
N VAL A 108 1.84 9.01 18.20
CA VAL A 108 1.68 10.22 19.02
C VAL A 108 0.43 11.02 18.59
N GLU A 109 -0.47 11.25 19.54
CA GLU A 109 -1.67 12.05 19.31
C GLU A 109 -1.36 13.56 19.17
N GLY A 110 -2.21 14.28 18.42
CA GLY A 110 -2.13 15.73 18.27
C GLY A 110 -1.16 16.24 17.19
N LEU A 111 -0.38 15.36 16.55
CA LEU A 111 0.47 15.72 15.43
C LEU A 111 -0.35 16.00 14.16
N VAL A 112 0.09 17.01 13.40
CA VAL A 112 -0.57 17.45 12.16
C VAL A 112 0.31 17.13 10.96
N LEU A 113 -0.28 16.43 9.99
CA LEU A 113 0.36 16.11 8.73
C LEU A 113 0.12 17.23 7.70
N ASN A 114 1.19 17.70 7.06
CA ASN A 114 1.14 18.35 5.75
C ASN A 114 1.53 17.32 4.69
N GLU A 115 0.51 16.73 4.06
CA GLU A 115 0.68 15.62 3.13
C GLU A 115 1.46 15.97 1.86
N VAL A 116 1.40 17.22 1.40
CA VAL A 116 2.03 17.64 0.15
C VAL A 116 3.54 17.71 0.34
N ASN A 117 3.98 18.44 1.36
CA ASN A 117 5.40 18.66 1.62
C ASN A 117 6.04 17.51 2.41
N GLY A 118 5.23 16.62 2.99
CA GLY A 118 5.73 15.58 3.89
C GLY A 118 6.22 16.14 5.23
N LEU A 119 5.57 17.18 5.76
CA LEU A 119 5.93 17.75 7.06
C LEU A 119 5.05 17.14 8.15
N LEU A 120 5.68 16.73 9.25
CA LEU A 120 5.00 16.41 10.49
C LEU A 120 5.16 17.60 11.44
N ILE A 121 4.04 18.17 11.85
CA ILE A 121 3.96 19.39 12.66
C ILE A 121 3.48 19.01 14.05
N ALA A 122 4.21 19.43 15.08
CA ALA A 122 3.80 19.37 16.47
C ALA A 122 3.28 20.74 16.91
N PRO A 123 1.96 20.90 17.11
CA PRO A 123 1.39 22.14 17.61
C PRO A 123 1.90 22.50 19.02
N VAL A 124 1.73 23.77 19.39
CA VAL A 124 1.93 24.22 20.78
C VAL A 124 1.11 23.36 21.74
N GLY A 125 1.73 22.91 22.83
CA GLY A 125 1.12 22.06 23.85
C GLY A 125 1.30 20.56 23.61
N THR A 126 1.96 20.13 22.52
CA THR A 126 2.26 18.70 22.31
C THR A 126 3.22 18.18 23.37
N THR A 127 2.91 17.04 23.98
CA THR A 127 3.73 16.42 25.03
C THR A 127 5.05 15.87 24.48
N LEU A 128 6.15 16.20 25.13
CA LEU A 128 7.49 15.69 24.82
C LEU A 128 7.67 14.31 25.46
N ASN A 129 8.11 13.34 24.67
CA ASN A 129 8.18 11.93 25.04
C ASN A 129 9.57 11.31 24.82
N TYR A 130 10.55 12.12 24.41
CA TYR A 130 11.89 11.67 24.09
C TYR A 130 12.94 12.64 24.60
N ASP A 131 13.98 12.10 25.20
CA ASP A 131 15.18 12.78 25.63
C ASP A 131 16.26 12.56 24.56
N LEU A 132 16.55 13.60 23.78
CA LEU A 132 17.48 13.54 22.65
C LEU A 132 18.94 13.69 23.07
N ASP A 133 19.23 14.43 24.15
CA ASP A 133 20.58 14.74 24.60
C ASP A 133 21.06 13.89 25.80
N GLY A 134 20.15 13.13 26.42
CA GLY A 134 20.42 12.16 27.48
C GLY A 134 20.51 12.78 28.87
N ASP A 135 19.97 13.97 29.08
CA ASP A 135 20.02 14.68 30.37
C ASP A 135 18.94 14.24 31.38
N GLY A 136 18.05 13.32 30.97
CA GLY A 136 16.95 12.79 31.75
C GLY A 136 15.65 13.60 31.64
N ILE A 137 15.62 14.64 30.79
CA ILE A 137 14.47 15.49 30.52
C ILE A 137 14.02 15.27 29.08
N ASN A 138 12.71 15.08 28.88
CA ASN A 138 12.18 14.99 27.53
C ASN A 138 12.22 16.38 26.86
N ASP A 139 13.06 16.52 25.83
CA ASP A 139 13.25 17.74 25.05
C ASP A 139 12.70 17.63 23.62
N SER A 140 12.23 16.44 23.24
CA SER A 140 11.87 16.10 21.88
C SER A 140 10.62 15.23 21.80
N ILE A 141 10.05 15.17 20.60
CA ILE A 141 8.92 14.28 20.28
C ILE A 141 9.45 13.22 19.32
N ARG A 142 9.40 11.95 19.75
CA ARG A 142 9.66 10.78 18.91
C ARG A 142 8.33 10.16 18.53
N ALA A 143 8.03 10.16 17.23
CA ALA A 143 6.85 9.55 16.66
C ALA A 143 7.25 8.46 15.66
N VAL A 144 6.52 7.35 15.66
CA VAL A 144 6.58 6.30 14.65
C VAL A 144 5.40 6.48 13.71
N VAL A 145 5.70 6.73 12.44
CA VAL A 145 4.70 6.96 11.41
C VAL A 145 4.74 5.87 10.35
N SER A 146 3.56 5.47 9.88
CA SER A 146 3.41 4.59 8.71
C SER A 146 2.45 5.22 7.72
N TYR A 147 2.82 5.25 6.45
CA TYR A 147 2.07 5.93 5.40
C TYR A 147 2.37 5.40 4.00
N VAL A 148 1.46 5.62 3.06
CA VAL A 148 1.70 5.43 1.63
C VAL A 148 1.99 6.80 1.00
N TYR A 149 3.04 6.91 0.19
CA TYR A 149 3.39 8.16 -0.51
C TYR A 149 3.36 7.98 -2.02
N ARG A 150 3.07 9.07 -2.73
CA ARG A 150 3.13 9.16 -4.18
C ARG A 150 4.57 9.45 -4.59
N ILE A 151 5.12 8.64 -5.48
CA ILE A 151 6.43 8.89 -6.07
C ILE A 151 6.23 9.95 -7.16
N ALA A 152 6.91 11.09 -7.02
CA ALA A 152 6.86 12.18 -8.00
C ALA A 152 7.34 11.68 -9.37
N ASN A 153 6.51 11.88 -10.39
CA ASN A 153 6.58 11.20 -11.69
C ASN A 153 7.90 11.41 -12.47
N ILE A 154 8.40 10.30 -13.04
CA ILE A 154 8.57 10.21 -14.50
C ILE A 154 7.22 9.72 -15.05
N PRO A 155 6.70 10.25 -16.17
CA PRO A 155 5.43 9.77 -16.75
C PRO A 155 5.38 8.25 -16.96
N GLY A 156 4.27 7.65 -16.53
CA GLY A 156 3.55 6.58 -17.22
C GLY A 156 4.37 5.38 -17.71
N ASP A 157 4.76 4.51 -16.78
CA ASP A 157 5.06 3.14 -17.17
C ASP A 157 3.73 2.50 -17.55
N ASN A 158 3.53 2.42 -18.87
CA ASN A 158 2.37 1.84 -19.48
C ASN A 158 2.86 0.85 -20.54
N THR A 159 3.01 -0.41 -20.12
CA THR A 159 3.44 -1.49 -21.02
C THR A 159 2.38 -1.82 -22.08
N THR A 160 1.16 -1.28 -21.92
CA THR A 160 0.06 -1.44 -22.86
C THR A 160 -0.02 -0.36 -23.94
N ILE A 161 0.78 0.73 -23.86
CA ILE A 161 0.64 1.91 -24.73
C ILE A 161 0.81 1.62 -26.23
N GLY A 162 1.57 0.59 -26.58
CA GLY A 162 1.78 0.17 -27.97
C GLY A 162 0.75 -0.84 -28.46
N SER A 163 0.30 -1.75 -27.59
CA SER A 163 -0.60 -2.86 -27.97
C SER A 163 -2.08 -2.53 -27.76
N GLY A 164 -2.40 -1.62 -26.85
CA GLY A 164 -3.75 -1.43 -26.31
C GLY A 164 -4.28 -2.65 -25.57
N ARG A 165 -3.40 -3.57 -25.16
CA ARG A 165 -3.77 -4.86 -24.57
C ARG A 165 -3.07 -5.10 -23.24
N ILE A 166 -3.80 -5.73 -22.33
CA ILE A 166 -3.35 -6.15 -21.01
C ILE A 166 -3.14 -7.66 -20.98
N THR A 167 -2.06 -8.08 -20.34
CA THR A 167 -1.62 -9.47 -20.21
C THR A 167 -2.00 -10.02 -18.85
N ILE A 168 -2.66 -11.18 -18.84
CA ILE A 168 -3.27 -11.79 -17.66
C ILE A 168 -2.80 -13.24 -17.51
N TRP A 169 -2.36 -13.57 -16.31
CA TRP A 169 -2.16 -14.95 -15.85
C TRP A 169 -3.46 -15.47 -15.24
N PHE A 170 -4.07 -16.47 -15.87
CA PHE A 170 -5.35 -17.03 -15.41
C PHE A 170 -5.24 -18.49 -14.95
N GLN A 171 -4.12 -19.15 -15.23
CA GLN A 171 -3.93 -20.56 -14.91
C GLN A 171 -3.38 -20.73 -13.50
N ARG A 172 -3.67 -21.89 -12.92
CA ARG A 172 -3.15 -22.32 -11.63
C ARG A 172 -1.62 -22.23 -11.60
N GLY A 173 -1.07 -21.57 -10.59
CA GLY A 173 0.37 -21.36 -10.44
C GLY A 173 0.71 -20.69 -9.11
N ILE A 174 2.00 -20.68 -8.76
CA ILE A 174 2.50 -19.98 -7.59
C ILE A 174 3.08 -18.65 -8.03
N PHE A 175 2.59 -17.58 -7.40
CA PHE A 175 2.93 -16.20 -7.71
C PHE A 175 3.30 -15.46 -6.43
N GLU A 176 4.06 -14.38 -6.58
CA GLU A 176 4.37 -13.45 -5.50
C GLU A 176 4.03 -12.02 -5.93
N THR A 177 3.35 -11.24 -5.08
CA THR A 177 2.94 -9.86 -5.38
C THR A 177 2.96 -8.94 -4.17
N ASP A 178 3.15 -7.63 -4.42
CA ASP A 178 2.91 -6.56 -3.44
C ASP A 178 1.48 -6.00 -3.47
N GLN A 179 0.58 -6.55 -4.31
CA GLN A 179 -0.81 -6.11 -4.45
C GLN A 179 -1.78 -6.87 -3.53
N TYR A 180 -1.61 -6.69 -2.22
CA TYR A 180 -2.49 -7.28 -1.20
C TYR A 180 -2.99 -6.21 -0.20
N ASP A 181 -4.07 -6.54 0.52
CA ASP A 181 -4.63 -5.68 1.56
C ASP A 181 -3.76 -5.76 2.82
N THR A 182 -3.02 -4.68 3.10
CA THR A 182 -2.09 -4.58 4.24
C THR A 182 -2.80 -4.49 5.59
N LYS A 183 -4.13 -4.29 5.62
CA LYS A 183 -4.92 -4.29 6.85
C LYS A 183 -5.26 -5.70 7.34
N GLN A 184 -5.05 -6.72 6.51
CA GLN A 184 -5.36 -8.10 6.84
C GLN A 184 -4.16 -8.91 7.32
N ARG A 185 -4.45 -9.97 8.07
CA ARG A 185 -3.47 -11.00 8.43
C ARG A 185 -3.53 -12.15 7.44
N TYR A 186 -2.35 -12.57 6.99
CA TYR A 186 -2.18 -13.70 6.10
C TYR A 186 -1.48 -14.81 6.87
N VAL A 187 -2.12 -15.98 6.93
CA VAL A 187 -1.52 -17.20 7.49
C VAL A 187 -1.43 -18.23 6.38
N VAL A 188 -0.43 -19.11 6.45
CA VAL A 188 -0.25 -20.20 5.48
C VAL A 188 -1.55 -21.02 5.37
N ASN A 189 -1.93 -21.38 4.15
CA ASN A 189 -3.17 -22.07 3.79
C ASN A 189 -4.47 -21.26 3.97
N ALA A 190 -4.41 -19.98 4.32
CA ALA A 190 -5.60 -19.13 4.31
C ALA A 190 -6.13 -18.98 2.88
N THR A 191 -7.44 -19.03 2.72
CA THR A 191 -8.12 -18.72 1.46
C THR A 191 -7.98 -17.22 1.16
N LEU A 192 -7.70 -16.91 -0.10
CA LEU A 192 -7.63 -15.55 -0.60
C LEU A 192 -8.89 -15.21 -1.41
N PHE A 193 -9.29 -13.95 -1.28
CA PHE A 193 -10.37 -13.29 -2.00
C PHE A 193 -9.82 -12.02 -2.67
N CYS A 194 -10.65 -11.39 -3.50
CA CYS A 194 -10.35 -10.11 -4.12
C CYS A 194 -11.19 -9.02 -3.44
N ASN A 195 -10.57 -7.90 -3.07
CA ASN A 195 -11.31 -6.73 -2.59
C ASN A 195 -11.73 -5.81 -3.75
N ALA A 196 -12.45 -4.73 -3.42
CA ALA A 196 -12.92 -3.76 -4.41
C ALA A 196 -11.82 -2.98 -5.15
N GLU A 197 -10.56 -3.06 -4.69
CA GLU A 197 -9.40 -2.42 -5.30
C GLU A 197 -8.57 -3.39 -6.15
N GLY A 198 -9.06 -4.62 -6.37
CA GLY A 198 -8.33 -5.66 -7.08
C GLY A 198 -7.11 -6.19 -6.33
N LYS A 199 -7.08 -6.08 -5.00
CA LYS A 199 -6.00 -6.61 -4.16
C LYS A 199 -6.41 -7.93 -3.52
N LEU A 200 -5.43 -8.80 -3.31
CA LEU A 200 -5.61 -10.04 -2.56
C LEU A 200 -5.92 -9.72 -1.09
N THR A 201 -6.87 -10.44 -0.50
CA THR A 201 -7.28 -10.26 0.89
C THR A 201 -7.73 -11.58 1.51
N THR A 202 -7.54 -11.75 2.81
CA THR A 202 -8.14 -12.87 3.56
C THR A 202 -9.53 -12.53 4.12
N ALA A 203 -9.95 -11.26 4.01
CA ALA A 203 -11.28 -10.83 4.39
C ALA A 203 -12.29 -11.29 3.35
N GLN A 204 -13.15 -12.23 3.70
CA GLN A 204 -14.20 -12.72 2.82
C GLN A 204 -15.32 -11.66 2.69
N PRO A 205 -15.63 -11.14 1.49
CA PRO A 205 -16.66 -10.10 1.33
C PRO A 205 -18.07 -10.56 1.70
N THR A 206 -18.42 -11.81 1.35
CA THR A 206 -19.70 -12.46 1.68
C THR A 206 -19.46 -13.93 1.98
N SER A 207 -20.29 -14.59 2.78
CA SER A 207 -20.07 -16.00 3.16
C SER A 207 -20.01 -16.98 1.97
N SER A 208 -20.59 -16.60 0.83
CA SER A 208 -20.60 -17.37 -0.41
C SER A 208 -19.57 -16.88 -1.45
N HIS A 209 -18.71 -15.92 -1.08
CA HIS A 209 -17.74 -15.36 -2.02
C HIS A 209 -16.69 -16.43 -2.40
N PRO A 210 -16.43 -16.68 -3.70
CA PRO A 210 -15.51 -17.72 -4.12
C PRO A 210 -14.07 -17.33 -3.76
N GLY A 211 -13.32 -18.29 -3.22
CA GLY A 211 -11.89 -18.15 -3.03
C GLY A 211 -11.17 -18.21 -4.39
N ILE A 212 -10.19 -17.34 -4.58
CA ILE A 212 -9.43 -17.22 -5.84
C ILE A 212 -8.00 -17.74 -5.72
N GLY A 213 -7.56 -18.02 -4.50
CA GLY A 213 -6.25 -18.57 -4.24
C GLY A 213 -6.06 -18.96 -2.78
N MET A 214 -4.83 -19.31 -2.45
CA MET A 214 -4.43 -19.71 -1.12
C MET A 214 -3.04 -19.17 -0.80
N VAL A 215 -2.84 -18.70 0.43
CA VAL A 215 -1.53 -18.23 0.90
C VAL A 215 -0.55 -19.40 0.99
N THR A 216 0.59 -19.28 0.32
CA THR A 216 1.72 -20.24 0.41
C THR A 216 2.88 -19.64 1.21
N GLY A 217 3.07 -18.31 1.15
CA GLY A 217 4.06 -17.58 1.93
C GLY A 217 3.52 -16.22 2.38
N PRO A 218 3.33 -15.98 3.69
CA PRO A 218 2.80 -14.70 4.18
C PRO A 218 3.84 -13.57 4.07
N PRO A 219 3.39 -12.31 3.89
CA PRO A 219 4.27 -11.15 3.95
C PRO A 219 4.91 -11.00 5.34
N SER A 220 6.13 -10.46 5.36
CA SER A 220 6.91 -10.20 6.56
C SER A 220 7.63 -8.85 6.48
N GLY A 221 8.18 -8.35 7.59
CA GLY A 221 8.97 -7.11 7.60
C GLY A 221 10.21 -7.14 6.69
N ILE A 222 10.71 -8.34 6.36
CA ILE A 222 11.83 -8.54 5.43
C ILE A 222 11.31 -8.69 3.99
N ASN A 223 10.23 -9.46 3.81
CA ASN A 223 9.63 -9.70 2.50
C ASN A 223 8.23 -9.09 2.43
N GLN A 224 8.14 -7.90 1.83
CA GLN A 224 6.89 -7.13 1.74
C GLN A 224 5.93 -7.63 0.67
N THR A 225 6.09 -8.87 0.19
CA THR A 225 5.25 -9.51 -0.82
C THR A 225 4.49 -10.70 -0.24
N LEU A 226 3.33 -10.98 -0.81
CA LEU A 226 2.51 -12.14 -0.53
C LEU A 226 2.77 -13.21 -1.60
N GLU A 227 3.18 -14.41 -1.18
CA GLU A 227 3.25 -15.58 -2.04
C GLU A 227 1.96 -16.40 -1.92
N PHE A 228 1.39 -16.76 -3.07
CA PHE A 228 0.12 -17.46 -3.15
C PHE A 228 0.03 -18.44 -4.31
N LEU A 229 -0.78 -19.47 -4.10
CA LEU A 229 -1.28 -20.35 -5.14
C LEU A 229 -2.56 -19.76 -5.73
N TRP A 230 -2.53 -19.35 -6.99
CA TRP A 230 -3.73 -19.04 -7.78
C TRP A 230 -4.48 -20.33 -8.11
N PHE A 231 -5.81 -20.33 -8.05
CA PHE A 231 -6.62 -21.54 -8.25
C PHE A 231 -6.89 -21.91 -9.70
#